data_AF-I6ASE7-F1
#
_entry.id   AF-I6ASE7-F1
#
_cell.length_a   1.000
_cell.length_b   1.000
_cell.length_c   1.000
_cell.angle_alpha   90.00
_cell.angle_beta   90.00
_cell.angle_gamma   90.00
#
_symmetry.space_group_name_H-M   'P 1'
#
loop_
_entity.id
_entity.type
_entity.pdbx_description
1 polymer ?
#
loop_
_entity_poly.entity_id
_entity_poly.type
_entity_poly.pdbx_seq_one_letter_code
_entity_poly.pdbx_strand_id
1 'polypeptide(L)'
;MKSDALDAAQAAAAAQFDRQSDRYGKTHILADTADITAALEGIDLPSPAAGHGAALDIATGGGHTALHLARLGYHVTAGDIAPRMLENARRLAADAGFTLATRLFPAEALPFADASFDLVSSRIAPHHFSDPAGFVREAARVLRPGGLFLLIDGSVPDHSPETEAWLHRVEKWRDPSHGRFLSRAAWEDLVRATGILTILRSELFPFKQPDLDWYFETAATSPENRARVLEAVRTVPESVRAALRLAEENGKITWWWPRLSLVARKHG
;
A
#
# COMPACT_ATOMS: atom_id res chain seq x y z
N MET A 1 -5.94 -9.25 25.62
CA MET A 1 -5.28 -7.96 25.37
C MET A 1 -4.25 -8.22 24.29
N LYS A 2 -4.47 -7.75 23.05
CA LYS A 2 -3.44 -7.88 21.99
C LYS A 2 -2.23 -7.06 22.42
N SER A 3 -1.02 -7.56 22.20
CA SER A 3 0.21 -6.83 22.51
C SER A 3 0.30 -5.59 21.63
N ASP A 4 0.44 -4.41 22.22
CA ASP A 4 0.70 -3.15 21.49
C ASP A 4 2.15 -3.06 20.98
N ALA A 5 3.00 -4.04 21.32
CA ALA A 5 4.39 -4.06 20.89
C ALA A 5 4.51 -4.54 19.43
N LEU A 6 5.21 -3.75 18.61
CA LEU A 6 5.62 -4.13 17.26
C LEU A 6 6.50 -5.38 17.30
N ASP A 7 6.34 -6.26 16.30
CA ASP A 7 7.30 -7.32 16.06
C ASP A 7 8.66 -6.76 15.57
N ALA A 8 9.68 -7.61 15.47
CA ALA A 8 11.03 -7.16 15.09
C ALA A 8 11.09 -6.59 13.67
N ALA A 9 10.31 -7.13 12.72
CA ALA A 9 10.26 -6.64 11.35
C ALA A 9 9.56 -5.29 11.27
N GLN A 10 8.44 -5.13 11.99
CA GLN A 10 7.70 -3.89 12.13
C GLN A 10 8.54 -2.81 12.81
N ALA A 11 9.29 -3.13 13.86
CA ALA A 11 10.18 -2.18 14.53
C ALA A 11 11.31 -1.71 13.60
N ALA A 12 11.90 -2.61 12.83
CA ALA A 12 12.92 -2.26 11.83
C ALA A 12 12.37 -1.38 10.71
N ALA A 13 11.15 -1.70 10.23
CA ALA A 13 10.45 -0.92 9.22
C ALA A 13 10.09 0.49 9.73
N ALA A 14 9.51 0.59 10.94
CA ALA A 14 9.19 1.87 11.57
C ALA A 14 10.43 2.79 11.68
N ALA A 15 11.57 2.24 12.13
CA ALA A 15 12.81 3.00 12.22
C ALA A 15 13.33 3.46 10.86
N GLN A 16 13.17 2.63 9.81
CA GLN A 16 13.55 3.00 8.44
C GLN A 16 12.66 4.11 7.89
N PHE A 17 11.34 3.99 8.04
CA PHE A 17 10.38 4.99 7.58
C PHE A 17 10.56 6.33 8.30
N ASP A 18 10.80 6.31 9.62
CA ASP A 18 11.12 7.54 10.35
C ASP A 18 12.38 8.24 9.81
N ARG A 19 13.45 7.49 9.52
CA ARG A 19 14.68 8.06 8.92
C ARG A 19 14.45 8.65 7.53
N GLN A 20 13.52 8.10 6.77
CA GLN A 20 13.24 8.50 5.39
C GLN A 20 12.03 9.43 5.26
N SER A 21 11.41 9.85 6.37
CA SER A 21 10.13 10.58 6.38
C SER A 21 10.13 11.83 5.50
N ASP A 22 11.25 12.55 5.46
CA ASP A 22 11.36 13.84 4.77
C ASP A 22 11.23 13.70 3.23
N ARG A 23 11.32 12.46 2.72
CA ARG A 23 11.14 12.12 1.31
C ARG A 23 9.67 12.01 0.91
N TYR A 24 8.76 11.85 1.86
CA TYR A 24 7.32 11.64 1.63
C TYR A 24 6.51 12.95 1.58
N GLY A 25 7.15 14.05 1.14
CA GLY A 25 6.53 15.36 0.99
C GLY A 25 5.65 15.50 -0.26
N LYS A 26 5.26 16.74 -0.60
CA LYS A 26 4.29 17.07 -1.67
C LYS A 26 4.69 16.59 -3.09
N THR A 27 5.98 16.38 -3.33
CA THR A 27 6.51 15.89 -4.62
C THR A 27 6.72 14.38 -4.65
N HIS A 28 6.31 13.68 -3.58
CA HIS A 28 6.42 12.24 -3.51
C HIS A 28 5.50 11.58 -4.55
N ILE A 29 5.89 10.42 -5.09
CA ILE A 29 5.12 9.71 -6.11
C ILE A 29 3.68 9.39 -5.66
N LEU A 30 3.47 9.21 -4.36
CA LEU A 30 2.14 8.93 -3.80
C LEU A 30 1.21 10.16 -3.79
N ALA A 31 1.71 11.35 -4.12
CA ALA A 31 0.90 12.56 -4.28
C ALA A 31 -0.05 12.48 -5.48
N ASP A 32 0.32 11.71 -6.51
CA ASP A 32 -0.64 11.33 -7.54
C ASP A 32 -1.60 10.29 -6.96
N THR A 33 -2.88 10.62 -6.93
CA THR A 33 -3.97 9.78 -6.40
C THR A 33 -4.94 9.35 -7.50
N ALA A 34 -4.55 9.43 -8.77
CA ALA A 34 -5.41 9.04 -9.89
C ALA A 34 -5.82 7.56 -9.82
N ASP A 35 -4.97 6.69 -9.26
CA ASP A 35 -5.28 5.28 -9.03
C ASP A 35 -6.40 5.08 -8.00
N ILE A 36 -6.51 5.93 -6.97
CA ILE A 36 -7.63 5.92 -6.01
C ILE A 36 -8.93 6.29 -6.74
N THR A 37 -8.91 7.38 -7.51
CA THR A 37 -10.08 7.81 -8.29
C THR A 37 -10.55 6.72 -9.24
N ALA A 38 -9.62 6.13 -10.00
CA ALA A 38 -9.91 5.04 -10.92
C ALA A 38 -10.43 3.79 -10.18
N ALA A 39 -9.86 3.45 -9.03
CA ALA A 39 -10.30 2.32 -8.22
C ALA A 39 -11.74 2.47 -7.71
N LEU A 40 -12.18 3.69 -7.42
CA LEU A 40 -13.51 3.98 -6.88
C LEU A 40 -14.55 4.39 -7.95
N GLU A 41 -14.13 4.55 -9.21
CA GLU A 41 -15.03 4.96 -10.30
C GLU A 41 -16.20 3.99 -10.47
N GLY A 42 -17.42 4.52 -10.48
CA GLY A 42 -18.66 3.73 -10.62
C GLY A 42 -19.04 2.90 -9.39
N ILE A 43 -18.29 3.02 -8.28
CA ILE A 43 -18.62 2.38 -7.00
C ILE A 43 -19.42 3.37 -6.16
N ASP A 44 -20.59 2.94 -5.70
CA ASP A 44 -21.40 3.72 -4.75
C ASP A 44 -20.62 3.86 -3.43
N LEU A 45 -20.23 5.08 -3.09
CA LEU A 45 -19.45 5.37 -1.90
C LEU A 45 -20.39 5.44 -0.68
N PRO A 46 -20.10 4.70 0.40
CA PRO A 46 -20.90 4.75 1.60
C PRO A 46 -20.76 6.13 2.25
N SER A 47 -21.75 7.00 2.01
CA SER A 47 -21.90 8.29 2.67
C SER A 47 -23.15 8.23 3.56
N PRO A 48 -23.04 8.43 4.88
CA PRO A 48 -24.23 8.49 5.72
C PRO A 48 -25.11 9.67 5.31
N ALA A 49 -26.42 9.44 5.30
CA ALA A 49 -27.47 10.39 4.94
C ALA A 49 -27.52 11.68 5.81
N ALA A 50 -26.58 11.87 6.74
CA ALA A 50 -26.51 12.99 7.67
C ALA A 50 -25.16 13.75 7.66
N GLY A 51 -24.29 13.51 6.68
CA GLY A 51 -23.06 14.27 6.48
C GLY A 51 -21.82 13.62 7.10
N HIS A 52 -20.81 13.44 6.23
CA HIS A 52 -19.42 13.01 6.47
C HIS A 52 -19.24 11.61 7.08
N GLY A 53 -19.03 10.61 6.21
CA GLY A 53 -18.64 9.25 6.61
C GLY A 53 -17.28 9.20 7.29
N ALA A 54 -16.99 8.13 8.03
CA ALA A 54 -15.71 7.88 8.67
C ALA A 54 -14.81 7.02 7.77
N ALA A 55 -13.57 7.44 7.57
CA ALA A 55 -12.59 6.64 6.83
C ALA A 55 -11.31 6.39 7.66
N LEU A 56 -10.70 5.23 7.44
CA LEU A 56 -9.41 4.83 8.01
C LEU A 56 -8.41 4.61 6.88
N ASP A 57 -7.27 5.29 6.93
CA ASP A 57 -6.14 5.03 6.04
C ASP A 57 -5.02 4.34 6.81
N ILE A 58 -4.78 3.06 6.52
CA ILE A 58 -3.81 2.19 7.19
C ILE A 58 -2.47 2.26 6.47
N ALA A 59 -1.39 2.50 7.23
CA ALA A 59 -0.05 2.77 6.71
C ALA A 59 -0.06 3.98 5.76
N THR A 60 -0.53 5.11 6.30
CA THR A 60 -0.83 6.35 5.58
C THR A 60 0.42 7.01 4.98
N GLY A 61 1.62 6.70 5.51
CA GLY A 61 2.86 7.34 5.13
C GLY A 61 2.76 8.86 5.25
N GLY A 62 3.09 9.58 4.18
CA GLY A 62 2.97 11.04 4.12
C GLY A 62 1.53 11.60 4.11
N GLY A 63 0.49 10.75 4.15
CA GLY A 63 -0.91 11.18 4.28
C GLY A 63 -1.65 11.51 2.98
N HIS A 64 -1.11 11.15 1.82
CA HIS A 64 -1.70 11.52 0.52
C HIS A 64 -3.06 10.82 0.27
N THR A 65 -3.16 9.54 0.60
CA THR A 65 -4.42 8.78 0.53
C THR A 65 -5.43 9.34 1.53
N ALA A 66 -5.03 9.54 2.78
CA ALA A 66 -5.86 10.18 3.79
C ALA A 66 -6.39 11.56 3.37
N LEU A 67 -5.55 12.42 2.78
CA LEU A 67 -5.97 13.72 2.27
C LEU A 67 -6.95 13.59 1.09
N HIS A 68 -6.74 12.62 0.20
CA HIS A 68 -7.69 12.34 -0.89
C HIS A 68 -9.06 11.97 -0.33
N LEU A 69 -9.13 11.07 0.64
CA LEU A 69 -10.39 10.68 1.29
C LEU A 69 -11.05 11.86 2.02
N ALA A 70 -10.28 12.74 2.65
CA ALA A 70 -10.80 13.95 3.27
C ALA A 70 -11.44 14.90 2.24
N ARG A 71 -10.84 15.02 1.04
CA ARG A 71 -11.41 15.79 -0.08
C ARG A 71 -12.70 15.18 -0.65
N LEU A 72 -12.90 13.87 -0.48
CA LEU A 72 -14.17 13.20 -0.79
C LEU A 72 -15.24 13.41 0.30
N GLY A 73 -14.92 14.14 1.38
CA GLY A 73 -15.84 14.49 2.45
C GLY A 73 -15.84 13.53 3.65
N TYR A 74 -14.87 12.63 3.76
CA TYR A 74 -14.74 11.75 4.92
C TYR A 74 -14.05 12.43 6.11
N HIS A 75 -14.44 12.05 7.32
CA HIS A 75 -13.64 12.25 8.52
C HIS A 75 -12.58 11.14 8.60
N VAL A 76 -11.34 11.51 8.32
CA VAL A 76 -10.28 10.52 8.13
C VAL A 76 -9.43 10.37 9.39
N THR A 77 -9.26 9.11 9.80
CA THR A 77 -8.19 8.67 10.71
C THR A 77 -7.05 8.09 9.88
N ALA A 78 -5.87 8.69 9.99
CA ALA A 78 -4.65 8.26 9.32
C ALA A 78 -3.76 7.50 10.32
N GLY A 79 -3.37 6.27 9.96
CA GLY A 79 -2.60 5.38 10.83
C GLY A 79 -1.28 4.97 10.23
N ASP A 80 -0.25 4.85 11.05
CA ASP A 80 1.08 4.40 10.64
C ASP A 80 1.83 3.80 11.84
N ILE A 81 2.90 3.05 11.56
CA ILE A 81 3.85 2.55 12.57
C ILE A 81 4.99 3.53 12.85
N ALA A 82 5.20 4.51 11.96
CA ALA A 82 6.26 5.51 12.05
C ALA A 82 5.70 6.87 12.51
N PRO A 83 6.03 7.36 13.72
CA PRO A 83 5.53 8.64 14.23
C PRO A 83 5.81 9.84 13.31
N ARG A 84 6.96 9.88 12.62
CA ARG A 84 7.28 10.99 11.71
C ARG A 84 6.41 11.01 10.46
N MET A 85 5.92 9.85 10.01
CA MET A 85 4.95 9.76 8.92
C MET A 85 3.63 10.42 9.32
N LEU A 86 3.15 10.16 10.54
CA LEU A 86 1.94 10.79 11.06
C LEU A 86 2.07 12.31 11.15
N GLU A 87 3.22 12.83 11.60
CA GLU A 87 3.48 14.28 11.61
C GLU A 87 3.43 14.87 10.19
N ASN A 88 4.06 14.21 9.23
CA ASN A 88 4.02 14.62 7.83
C ASN A 88 2.59 14.60 7.28
N ALA A 89 1.79 13.58 7.60
CA ALA A 89 0.39 13.48 7.21
C ALA A 89 -0.45 14.64 7.78
N ARG A 90 -0.27 14.99 9.07
CA ARG A 90 -0.93 16.16 9.68
C ARG A 90 -0.55 17.44 8.95
N ARG A 91 0.74 17.66 8.71
CA ARG A 91 1.24 18.87 8.02
C ARG A 91 0.71 18.96 6.60
N LEU A 92 0.75 17.87 5.83
CA LEU A 92 0.24 17.82 4.46
C LEU A 92 -1.25 18.20 4.40
N ALA A 93 -2.06 17.67 5.31
CA ALA A 93 -3.48 17.98 5.37
C ALA A 93 -3.74 19.42 5.80
N ALA A 94 -3.03 19.92 6.83
CA ALA A 94 -3.16 21.29 7.31
C ALA A 94 -2.82 22.32 6.22
N ASP A 95 -1.74 22.08 5.47
CA ASP A 95 -1.34 22.90 4.32
C ASP A 95 -2.42 22.95 3.22
N ALA A 96 -3.27 21.93 3.14
CA ALA A 96 -4.37 21.83 2.19
C ALA A 96 -5.73 22.29 2.78
N GLY A 97 -5.77 22.77 4.02
CA GLY A 97 -6.99 23.22 4.70
C GLY A 97 -7.84 22.10 5.31
N PHE A 98 -7.29 20.89 5.49
CA PHE A 98 -7.97 19.74 6.07
C PHE A 98 -7.39 19.37 7.45
N THR A 99 -8.18 18.65 8.24
CA THR A 99 -7.74 18.08 9.53
C THR A 99 -7.86 16.56 9.48
N LEU A 100 -6.77 15.87 9.82
CA LEU A 100 -6.76 14.41 9.99
C LEU A 100 -6.64 14.06 11.48
N ALA A 101 -7.37 13.04 11.92
CA ALA A 101 -7.00 12.34 13.15
C ALA A 101 -5.79 11.44 12.83
N THR A 102 -4.79 11.36 13.71
CA THR A 102 -3.62 10.50 13.51
C THR A 102 -3.47 9.54 14.66
N ARG A 103 -3.12 8.29 14.39
CA ARG A 103 -2.92 7.28 15.44
C ARG A 103 -1.81 6.29 15.08
N LEU A 104 -0.97 5.97 16.06
CA LEU A 104 0.12 5.02 15.90
C LEU A 104 -0.41 3.59 16.14
N PHE A 105 -0.27 2.70 15.17
CA PHE A 105 -0.61 1.27 15.29
C PHE A 105 -0.06 0.45 14.11
N PRO A 106 0.21 -0.86 14.29
CA PRO A 106 0.45 -1.78 13.19
C PRO A 106 -0.84 -2.15 12.46
N ALA A 107 -0.74 -2.43 11.15
CA ALA A 107 -1.87 -2.75 10.29
C ALA A 107 -2.65 -4.00 10.73
N GLU A 108 -1.98 -4.91 11.43
CA GLU A 108 -2.48 -6.21 11.86
C GLU A 108 -3.12 -6.20 13.27
N ALA A 109 -3.07 -5.06 13.97
CA ALA A 109 -3.72 -4.87 15.28
C ALA A 109 -4.27 -3.44 15.43
N LEU A 110 -5.49 -3.24 14.91
CA LEU A 110 -6.12 -1.93 14.87
C LEU A 110 -6.80 -1.60 16.21
N PRO A 111 -6.50 -0.45 16.83
CA PRO A 111 -7.02 -0.07 18.15
C PRO A 111 -8.40 0.60 18.07
N PHE A 112 -9.28 0.06 17.21
CA PHE A 112 -10.64 0.56 16.96
C PHE A 112 -11.66 -0.54 17.22
N ALA A 113 -12.87 -0.13 17.60
CA ALA A 113 -14.00 -1.03 17.76
C ALA A 113 -14.46 -1.59 16.40
N ASP A 114 -15.17 -2.71 16.46
CA ASP A 114 -15.84 -3.28 15.30
C ASP A 114 -16.81 -2.25 14.69
N ALA A 115 -16.99 -2.28 13.36
CA ALA A 115 -17.94 -1.41 12.66
C ALA A 115 -17.80 0.10 12.96
N SER A 116 -16.57 0.61 12.95
CA SER A 116 -16.25 2.02 13.21
C SER A 116 -16.14 2.87 11.93
N PHE A 117 -15.83 2.28 10.78
CA PHE A 117 -15.51 3.01 9.55
C PHE A 117 -16.41 2.62 8.37
N ASP A 118 -16.73 3.59 7.54
CA ASP A 118 -17.45 3.40 6.28
C ASP A 118 -16.49 3.06 5.13
N LEU A 119 -15.23 3.50 5.22
CA LEU A 119 -14.18 3.18 4.25
C LEU A 119 -12.86 2.87 4.97
N VAL A 120 -12.18 1.79 4.58
CA VAL A 120 -10.82 1.46 5.03
C VAL A 120 -9.92 1.33 3.81
N SER A 121 -8.83 2.09 3.76
CA SER A 121 -7.83 2.06 2.68
C SER A 121 -6.46 1.61 3.17
N SER A 122 -5.69 0.99 2.28
CA SER A 122 -4.24 0.92 2.38
C SER A 122 -3.62 0.92 0.97
N ARG A 123 -2.61 1.76 0.75
CA ARG A 123 -2.07 2.04 -0.59
C ARG A 123 -0.55 2.07 -0.60
N ILE A 124 0.07 1.25 -1.46
CA ILE A 124 1.53 1.11 -1.65
C ILE A 124 2.25 0.89 -0.29
N ALA A 125 1.69 -0.01 0.50
CA ALA A 125 2.15 -0.34 1.85
C ALA A 125 1.96 -1.82 2.23
N PRO A 126 0.89 -2.53 1.78
CA PRO A 126 0.63 -3.90 2.24
C PRO A 126 1.76 -4.90 2.04
N HIS A 127 2.61 -4.70 1.02
CA HIS A 127 3.79 -5.52 0.79
C HIS A 127 4.84 -5.43 1.92
N HIS A 128 4.74 -4.50 2.86
CA HIS A 128 5.57 -4.43 4.07
C HIS A 128 4.99 -5.21 5.26
N PHE A 129 3.74 -5.65 5.20
CA PHE A 129 3.04 -6.25 6.34
C PHE A 129 3.53 -7.67 6.62
N SER A 130 3.70 -8.00 7.91
CA SER A 130 4.21 -9.31 8.33
C SER A 130 3.10 -10.36 8.39
N ASP A 131 1.85 -9.95 8.65
CA ASP A 131 0.66 -10.80 8.57
C ASP A 131 -0.44 -10.15 7.68
N PRO A 132 -0.34 -10.28 6.34
CA PRO A 132 -1.37 -9.78 5.42
C PRO A 132 -2.77 -10.30 5.71
N ALA A 133 -2.90 -11.54 6.21
CA ALA A 133 -4.20 -12.10 6.59
C ALA A 133 -4.77 -11.42 7.83
N GLY A 134 -3.93 -11.13 8.83
CA GLY A 134 -4.27 -10.33 10.01
C GLY A 134 -4.74 -8.93 9.66
N PHE A 135 -4.01 -8.26 8.76
CA PHE A 135 -4.41 -6.95 8.23
C PHE A 135 -5.80 -7.00 7.56
N VAL A 136 -6.06 -7.94 6.65
CA VAL A 136 -7.37 -8.05 5.98
C VAL A 136 -8.48 -8.36 6.98
N ARG A 137 -8.23 -9.22 7.97
CA ARG A 137 -9.20 -9.51 9.06
C ARG A 137 -9.53 -8.27 9.88
N GLU A 138 -8.53 -7.49 10.27
CA GLU A 138 -8.75 -6.27 11.04
C GLU A 138 -9.46 -5.20 10.23
N ALA A 139 -9.10 -5.00 8.96
CA ALA A 139 -9.81 -4.10 8.04
C ALA A 139 -11.29 -4.50 7.92
N ALA A 140 -11.58 -5.78 7.72
CA ALA A 140 -12.95 -6.28 7.67
C ALA A 140 -13.69 -6.11 9.00
N ARG A 141 -13.02 -6.30 10.14
CA ARG A 141 -13.61 -6.13 11.48
C ARG A 141 -14.05 -4.69 11.73
N VAL A 142 -13.19 -3.72 11.47
CA VAL A 142 -13.47 -2.30 11.76
C VAL A 142 -14.41 -1.65 10.74
N LEU A 143 -14.63 -2.26 9.58
CA LEU A 143 -15.63 -1.80 8.61
C LEU A 143 -17.06 -1.98 9.15
N ARG A 144 -17.91 -0.99 8.91
CA ARG A 144 -19.37 -1.09 9.08
C ARG A 144 -19.97 -2.00 8.02
N PRO A 145 -21.13 -2.63 8.29
CA PRO A 145 -21.90 -3.27 7.23
C PRO A 145 -22.16 -2.29 6.09
N GLY A 146 -21.93 -2.72 4.84
CA GLY A 146 -21.98 -1.86 3.65
C GLY A 146 -20.73 -1.02 3.39
N GLY A 147 -19.77 -0.97 4.31
CA GLY A 147 -18.52 -0.23 4.16
C GLY A 147 -17.57 -0.82 3.11
N LEU A 148 -16.63 0.00 2.64
CA LEU A 148 -15.69 -0.34 1.56
C LEU A 148 -14.26 -0.57 2.07
N PHE A 149 -13.64 -1.65 1.62
CA PHE A 149 -12.21 -1.90 1.71
C PHE A 149 -11.54 -1.56 0.37
N LEU A 150 -10.56 -0.67 0.38
CA LEU A 150 -9.73 -0.31 -0.77
C LEU A 150 -8.28 -0.72 -0.53
N LEU A 151 -7.74 -1.55 -1.42
CA LEU A 151 -6.34 -1.96 -1.42
C LEU A 151 -5.70 -1.64 -2.77
N ILE A 152 -4.60 -0.91 -2.75
CA ILE A 152 -3.78 -0.67 -3.94
C ILE A 152 -2.33 -1.02 -3.60
N ASP A 153 -1.69 -1.90 -4.36
CA ASP A 153 -0.30 -2.25 -4.09
C ASP A 153 0.45 -2.77 -5.32
N GLY A 154 1.78 -2.85 -5.23
CA GLY A 154 2.57 -3.66 -6.14
C GLY A 154 2.14 -5.14 -6.06
N SER A 155 2.20 -5.84 -7.17
CA SER A 155 1.78 -7.23 -7.27
C SER A 155 2.64 -8.00 -8.26
N VAL A 156 2.38 -9.29 -8.37
CA VAL A 156 3.03 -10.22 -9.28
C VAL A 156 1.96 -10.97 -10.07
N PRO A 157 2.26 -11.46 -11.29
CA PRO A 157 1.28 -12.26 -12.02
C PRO A 157 0.88 -13.52 -11.25
N ASP A 158 -0.37 -13.92 -11.38
CA ASP A 158 -0.86 -15.15 -10.78
C ASP A 158 -0.08 -16.36 -11.31
N HIS A 159 0.06 -17.39 -10.47
CA HIS A 159 0.74 -18.65 -10.80
C HIS A 159 2.18 -18.49 -11.35
N SER A 160 2.88 -17.42 -10.95
CA SER A 160 4.25 -17.11 -11.43
C SER A 160 5.29 -17.11 -10.29
N PRO A 161 5.55 -18.27 -9.66
CA PRO A 161 6.44 -18.36 -8.49
C PRO A 161 7.88 -17.95 -8.78
N GLU A 162 8.37 -18.13 -10.01
CA GLU A 162 9.72 -17.70 -10.39
C GLU A 162 9.83 -16.17 -10.43
N THR A 163 8.85 -15.49 -11.04
CA THR A 163 8.77 -14.02 -11.08
C THR A 163 8.63 -13.45 -9.68
N GLU A 164 7.77 -14.05 -8.86
CA GLU A 164 7.58 -13.62 -7.48
C GLU A 164 8.88 -13.76 -6.67
N ALA A 165 9.50 -14.94 -6.69
CA ALA A 165 10.73 -15.17 -5.94
C ALA A 165 11.89 -14.29 -6.41
N TRP A 166 11.98 -14.02 -7.72
CA TRP A 166 12.99 -13.12 -8.27
C TRP A 166 12.73 -11.68 -7.82
N LEU A 167 11.51 -11.18 -7.97
CA LEU A 167 11.15 -9.80 -7.61
C LEU A 167 11.29 -9.58 -6.10
N HIS A 168 10.90 -10.54 -5.27
CA HIS A 168 11.10 -10.47 -3.83
C HIS A 168 12.57 -10.28 -3.44
N ARG A 169 13.51 -11.02 -4.08
CA ARG A 169 14.94 -10.84 -3.82
C ARG A 169 15.44 -9.47 -4.26
N VAL A 170 15.03 -9.01 -5.46
CA VAL A 170 15.39 -7.71 -6.00
C VAL A 170 14.88 -6.58 -5.10
N GLU A 171 13.61 -6.66 -4.70
CA GLU A 171 13.00 -5.69 -3.79
C GLU A 171 13.64 -5.70 -2.41
N LYS A 172 14.00 -6.86 -1.86
CA LYS A 172 14.73 -6.93 -0.58
C LYS A 172 16.09 -6.25 -0.62
N TRP A 173 16.81 -6.32 -1.74
CA TRP A 173 18.06 -5.56 -1.91
C TRP A 173 17.79 -4.06 -2.07
N ARG A 174 16.76 -3.70 -2.86
CA ARG A 174 16.37 -2.30 -3.07
C ARG A 174 15.91 -1.63 -1.77
N ASP A 175 15.01 -2.29 -1.05
CA ASP A 175 14.38 -1.86 0.19
C ASP A 175 14.35 -3.03 1.21
N PRO A 176 15.20 -2.99 2.26
CA PRO A 176 15.24 -4.05 3.27
C PRO A 176 13.92 -4.27 4.02
N SER A 177 13.06 -3.24 4.09
CA SER A 177 11.74 -3.30 4.74
C SER A 177 10.68 -3.99 3.89
N HIS A 178 10.93 -4.24 2.60
CA HIS A 178 9.99 -4.95 1.73
C HIS A 178 9.63 -6.32 2.34
N GLY A 179 8.37 -6.61 2.59
CA GLY A 179 7.91 -7.93 3.01
C GLY A 179 7.78 -8.86 1.81
N ARG A 180 6.67 -8.78 1.08
CA ARG A 180 6.40 -9.57 -0.12
C ARG A 180 5.30 -8.96 -0.98
N PHE A 181 5.45 -8.99 -2.30
CA PHE A 181 4.32 -8.73 -3.20
C PHE A 181 3.47 -9.99 -3.34
N LEU A 182 2.20 -9.90 -2.95
CA LEU A 182 1.23 -10.96 -3.20
C LEU A 182 0.61 -10.79 -4.58
N SER A 183 0.26 -11.91 -5.22
CA SER A 183 -0.46 -11.90 -6.48
C SER A 183 -1.91 -11.44 -6.27
N ARG A 184 -2.60 -11.12 -7.36
CA ARG A 184 -4.03 -10.77 -7.32
C ARG A 184 -4.84 -11.90 -6.69
N ALA A 185 -4.69 -13.13 -7.17
CA ALA A 185 -5.41 -14.29 -6.65
C ALA A 185 -5.16 -14.50 -5.15
N ALA A 186 -3.91 -14.34 -4.69
CA ALA A 186 -3.57 -14.45 -3.28
C ALA A 186 -4.29 -13.39 -2.42
N TRP A 187 -4.38 -12.14 -2.89
CA TRP A 187 -5.18 -11.11 -2.21
C TRP A 187 -6.68 -11.43 -2.22
N GLU A 188 -7.22 -11.90 -3.35
CA GLU A 188 -8.63 -12.33 -3.43
C GLU A 188 -8.94 -13.45 -2.43
N ASP A 189 -8.05 -14.44 -2.29
CA ASP A 189 -8.19 -15.54 -1.34
C ASP A 189 -8.23 -15.04 0.10
N LEU A 190 -7.34 -14.10 0.48
CA LEU A 190 -7.35 -13.49 1.81
C LEU A 190 -8.66 -12.72 2.09
N VAL A 191 -9.17 -12.00 1.09
CA VAL A 191 -10.45 -11.27 1.21
C VAL A 191 -11.61 -12.25 1.34
N ARG A 192 -11.67 -13.30 0.52
CA ARG A 192 -12.72 -14.34 0.58
C ARG A 192 -12.68 -15.13 1.89
N ALA A 193 -11.49 -15.38 2.43
CA ALA A 193 -11.30 -16.08 3.70
C ALA A 193 -11.91 -15.34 4.90
N THR A 194 -12.20 -14.03 4.77
CA THR A 194 -12.96 -13.30 5.81
C THR A 194 -14.40 -13.79 5.93
N GLY A 195 -14.99 -14.32 4.86
CA GLY A 195 -16.40 -14.70 4.77
C GLY A 195 -17.40 -13.53 4.82
N ILE A 196 -16.93 -12.30 5.01
CA ILE A 196 -17.77 -11.11 5.24
C ILE A 196 -17.51 -9.96 4.26
N LEU A 197 -16.55 -10.13 3.34
CA LEU A 197 -16.25 -9.17 2.28
C LEU A 197 -16.60 -9.76 0.89
N THR A 198 -17.31 -8.99 0.07
CA THR A 198 -17.51 -9.26 -1.35
C THR A 198 -16.65 -8.35 -2.20
N ILE A 199 -15.83 -8.94 -3.06
CA ILE A 199 -14.99 -8.20 -4.01
C ILE A 199 -15.88 -7.58 -5.10
N LEU A 200 -15.82 -6.26 -5.23
CA LEU A 200 -16.50 -5.48 -6.27
C LEU A 200 -15.62 -5.25 -7.49
N ARG A 201 -14.31 -5.05 -7.26
CA ARG A 201 -13.29 -4.84 -8.29
C ARG A 201 -11.98 -5.47 -7.86
N SER A 202 -11.26 -6.07 -8.79
CA SER A 202 -9.94 -6.66 -8.57
C SER A 202 -9.22 -6.71 -9.92
N GLU A 203 -8.23 -5.84 -10.11
CA GLU A 203 -7.63 -5.58 -11.42
C GLU A 203 -6.13 -5.35 -11.29
N LEU A 204 -5.37 -5.87 -12.25
CA LEU A 204 -3.94 -5.61 -12.38
C LEU A 204 -3.71 -4.61 -13.51
N PHE A 205 -3.03 -3.51 -13.20
CA PHE A 205 -2.64 -2.50 -14.16
C PHE A 205 -1.13 -2.53 -14.37
N PRO A 206 -0.64 -2.47 -15.62
CA PRO A 206 0.78 -2.35 -15.87
C PRO A 206 1.24 -0.94 -15.47
N PHE A 207 2.21 -0.86 -14.56
CA PHE A 207 2.82 0.39 -14.12
C PHE A 207 4.30 0.44 -14.52
N LYS A 208 4.65 1.33 -15.45
CA LYS A 208 6.03 1.53 -15.88
C LYS A 208 6.81 2.23 -14.79
N GLN A 209 7.92 1.64 -14.36
CA GLN A 209 8.86 2.35 -13.50
C GLN A 209 9.70 3.29 -14.37
N PRO A 210 9.97 4.53 -13.93
CA PRO A 210 10.71 5.53 -14.71
C PRO A 210 12.05 5.02 -15.28
N ASP A 211 12.99 4.68 -14.40
CA ASP A 211 14.26 4.02 -14.69
C ASP A 211 14.87 3.46 -13.39
N LEU A 212 16.00 2.75 -13.50
CA LEU A 212 16.67 2.16 -12.35
C LEU A 212 17.31 3.20 -11.41
N ASP A 213 17.73 4.37 -11.89
CA ASP A 213 18.32 5.41 -11.02
C ASP A 213 17.25 5.95 -10.06
N TRP A 214 16.11 6.35 -10.61
CA TRP A 214 14.94 6.76 -9.83
C TRP A 214 14.48 5.65 -8.87
N TYR A 215 14.47 4.40 -9.34
CA TYR A 215 14.05 3.23 -8.56
C TYR A 215 14.94 2.99 -7.32
N PHE A 216 16.26 3.18 -7.46
CA PHE A 216 17.20 3.08 -6.35
C PHE A 216 17.16 4.31 -5.45
N GLU A 217 17.03 5.50 -6.03
CA GLU A 217 16.99 6.73 -5.26
C GLU A 217 15.81 6.71 -4.30
N THR A 218 14.61 6.39 -4.79
CA THR A 218 13.36 6.40 -3.99
C THR A 218 13.42 5.54 -2.73
N ALA A 219 14.14 4.41 -2.73
CA ALA A 219 14.34 3.57 -1.53
C ALA A 219 15.63 3.87 -0.75
N ALA A 220 16.44 4.83 -1.20
CA ALA A 220 17.79 5.06 -0.67
C ALA A 220 18.70 3.82 -0.78
N THR A 221 18.57 3.02 -1.84
CA THR A 221 19.32 1.77 -2.02
C THR A 221 20.83 2.01 -2.01
N SER A 222 21.55 1.25 -1.17
CA SER A 222 23.00 1.36 -1.03
C SER A 222 23.74 0.99 -2.32
N PRO A 223 24.93 1.55 -2.60
CA PRO A 223 25.71 1.20 -3.79
C PRO A 223 25.96 -0.30 -3.96
N GLU A 224 26.23 -1.01 -2.86
CA GLU A 224 26.40 -2.46 -2.86
C GLU A 224 25.14 -3.20 -3.33
N ASN A 225 23.97 -2.80 -2.81
CA ASN A 225 22.71 -3.41 -3.22
C ASN A 225 22.29 -3.01 -4.64
N ARG A 226 22.61 -1.80 -5.10
CA ARG A 226 22.42 -1.40 -6.50
C ARG A 226 23.17 -2.34 -7.44
N ALA A 227 24.43 -2.68 -7.11
CA ALA A 227 25.22 -3.62 -7.91
C ALA A 227 24.59 -5.02 -7.95
N ARG A 228 24.05 -5.51 -6.83
CA ARG A 228 23.32 -6.80 -6.77
C ARG A 228 22.07 -6.81 -7.66
N VAL A 229 21.28 -5.74 -7.60
CA VAL A 229 20.07 -5.62 -8.44
C VAL A 229 20.45 -5.56 -9.92
N LEU A 230 21.44 -4.74 -10.29
CA LEU A 230 21.89 -4.64 -11.67
C LEU A 230 22.38 -5.99 -12.21
N GLU A 231 23.08 -6.77 -11.40
CA GLU A 231 23.52 -8.11 -11.79
C GLU A 231 22.33 -9.06 -11.98
N ALA A 232 21.38 -9.08 -11.04
CA ALA A 232 20.18 -9.91 -11.17
C ALA A 232 19.32 -9.56 -12.38
N VAL A 233 19.30 -8.29 -12.79
CA VAL A 233 18.63 -7.80 -14.00
C VAL A 233 19.36 -8.26 -15.28
N ARG A 234 20.70 -8.34 -15.27
CA ARG A 234 21.47 -8.87 -16.42
C ARG A 234 21.19 -10.36 -16.65
N THR A 235 21.12 -11.13 -15.58
CA THR A 235 20.93 -12.59 -15.63
C THR A 235 19.47 -13.01 -15.40
N VAL A 236 18.51 -12.12 -15.63
CA VAL A 236 17.09 -12.39 -15.37
C VAL A 236 16.58 -13.53 -16.27
N PRO A 237 15.82 -14.51 -15.74
CA PRO A 237 15.18 -15.54 -16.55
C PRO A 237 14.21 -14.95 -17.57
N GLU A 238 14.06 -15.58 -18.74
CA GLU A 238 13.23 -15.04 -19.83
C GLU A 238 11.74 -14.96 -19.44
N SER A 239 11.25 -15.91 -18.65
CA SER A 239 9.91 -15.90 -18.04
C SER A 239 9.67 -14.63 -17.22
N VAL A 240 10.64 -14.26 -16.37
CA VAL A 240 10.59 -13.09 -15.51
C VAL A 240 10.75 -11.81 -16.35
N ARG A 241 11.64 -11.83 -17.36
CA ARG A 241 11.82 -10.72 -18.30
C ARG A 241 10.50 -10.37 -18.99
N ALA A 242 9.81 -11.38 -19.53
CA ALA A 242 8.53 -11.22 -20.18
C ALA A 242 7.45 -10.73 -19.21
N ALA A 243 7.37 -11.34 -18.02
CA ALA A 243 6.39 -10.98 -17.00
C ALA A 243 6.49 -9.52 -16.53
N LEU A 244 7.72 -9.03 -16.35
CA LEU A 244 7.99 -7.65 -15.92
C LEU A 244 8.26 -6.69 -17.08
N ARG A 245 8.12 -7.14 -18.33
CA ARG A 245 8.39 -6.35 -19.55
C ARG A 245 9.73 -5.62 -19.47
N LEU A 246 10.75 -6.33 -19.00
CA LEU A 246 12.10 -5.81 -18.79
C LEU A 246 12.76 -5.53 -20.15
N ALA A 247 13.04 -4.25 -20.42
CA ALA A 247 13.58 -3.78 -21.68
C ALA A 247 14.68 -2.74 -21.47
N GLU A 248 15.41 -2.42 -22.55
CA GLU A 248 16.29 -1.26 -22.60
C GLU A 248 15.68 -0.22 -23.54
N GLU A 249 15.50 1.00 -23.03
CA GLU A 249 14.94 2.13 -23.76
C GLU A 249 15.87 3.33 -23.58
N ASN A 250 16.40 3.88 -24.68
CA ASN A 250 17.31 5.03 -24.68
C ASN A 250 18.54 4.84 -23.75
N GLY A 251 19.10 3.62 -23.71
CA GLY A 251 20.25 3.28 -22.87
C GLY A 251 19.94 3.11 -21.39
N LYS A 252 18.66 3.06 -21.01
CA LYS A 252 18.21 2.82 -19.63
C LYS A 252 17.38 1.57 -19.55
N ILE A 253 17.56 0.81 -18.48
CA ILE A 253 16.72 -0.35 -18.19
C ILE A 253 15.37 0.13 -17.65
N THR A 254 14.30 -0.33 -18.27
CA THR A 254 12.91 -0.10 -17.85
C THR A 254 12.24 -1.44 -17.56
N TRP A 255 11.27 -1.41 -16.64
CA TRP A 255 10.39 -2.54 -16.36
C TRP A 255 8.99 -2.05 -15.99
N TRP A 256 8.05 -2.97 -16.00
CA TRP A 256 6.65 -2.75 -15.68
C TRP A 256 6.24 -3.69 -14.58
N TRP A 257 5.65 -3.13 -13.54
CA TRP A 257 5.14 -3.92 -12.44
C TRP A 257 3.62 -4.01 -12.56
N PRO A 258 3.03 -5.19 -12.29
CA PRO A 258 1.61 -5.26 -11.99
C PRO A 258 1.33 -4.43 -10.74
N ARG A 259 0.36 -3.52 -10.84
CA ARG A 259 -0.24 -2.84 -9.69
C ARG A 259 -1.65 -3.36 -9.52
N LEU A 260 -1.93 -3.90 -8.34
CA LEU A 260 -3.27 -4.31 -7.97
C LEU A 260 -4.09 -3.09 -7.54
N SER A 261 -5.33 -3.05 -7.98
CA SER A 261 -6.43 -2.32 -7.35
C SER A 261 -7.51 -3.33 -6.98
N LEU A 262 -7.84 -3.41 -5.70
CA LEU A 262 -8.88 -4.27 -5.16
C LEU A 262 -9.84 -3.44 -4.31
N VAL A 263 -11.13 -3.53 -4.63
CA VAL A 263 -12.20 -2.93 -3.83
C VAL A 263 -13.16 -4.03 -3.40
N ALA A 264 -13.45 -4.12 -2.12
CA ALA A 264 -14.43 -5.04 -1.55
C ALA A 264 -15.42 -4.31 -0.65
N ARG A 265 -16.61 -4.87 -0.48
CA ARG A 265 -17.67 -4.34 0.39
C ARG A 265 -18.00 -5.33 1.49
N LYS A 266 -18.17 -4.84 2.72
CA LYS A 266 -18.60 -5.67 3.85
C LYS A 266 -20.10 -5.96 3.79
N HIS A 267 -20.46 -7.21 4.07
CA HIS A 267 -21.86 -7.64 4.16
C HIS A 267 -22.60 -7.03 5.36
N GLY A 268 -23.93 -6.99 5.20
CA GLY A 268 -24.95 -6.72 6.23
C GLY A 268 -24.90 -7.71 7.37
#